data_AF-A0A6N8HU40-F1
#
_entry.id   AF-A0A6N8HU40-F1
#
_cell.length_a   1.000
_cell.length_b   1.000
_cell.length_c   1.000
_cell.angle_alpha   90.00
_cell.angle_beta   90.00
_cell.angle_gamma   90.00
#
_symmetry.space_group_name_H-M   'P 1'
#
loop_
_entity.id
_entity.type
_entity.pdbx_description
1 polymer ?
#
loop_
_entity_poly.entity_id
_entity_poly.type
_entity_poly.pdbx_seq_one_letter_code
_entity_poly.pdbx_strand_id
1 'polypeptide(L)' 'MRSFYQFMMTYRGKKPPDDAARLADWMFFDHDFPKHSTAYDEISAYLEWNSPFATALSLFDELWVVYENKYLL' A
#
# COMPACT_ATOMS: atom_id res chain seq x y z
N MET A 1 1.80 -3.35 16.48
CA MET A 1 2.25 -3.56 15.08
C MET A 1 1.65 -2.46 14.22
N ARG A 2 2.41 -1.89 13.29
CA ARG A 2 1.85 -0.96 12.29
C ARG A 2 1.28 -1.76 11.13
N SER A 3 0.06 -1.46 10.65
CA SER A 3 -0.47 -2.06 9.43
C SER A 3 0.25 -1.52 8.19
N PHE A 4 0.19 -2.25 7.07
CA PHE A 4 0.73 -1.76 5.80
C PHE A 4 0.05 -0.45 5.38
N TYR A 5 -1.26 -0.31 5.63
CA TYR A 5 -1.99 0.93 5.42
C TYR A 5 -1.39 2.11 6.20
N GLN A 6 -1.09 1.94 7.50
CA GLN A 6 -0.47 2.99 8.31
C GLN A 6 0.92 3.37 7.81
N PHE A 7 1.67 2.43 7.23
CA PHE A 7 2.93 2.72 6.54
C PHE A 7 2.68 3.54 5.27
N MET A 8 1.72 3.14 4.42
CA MET A 8 1.42 3.83 3.17
C MET A 8 0.92 5.26 3.37
N MET A 9 0.27 5.57 4.50
CA MET A 9 -0.11 6.95 4.83
C MET A 9 1.08 7.92 4.89
N THR A 10 2.32 7.44 5.04
CA THR A 10 3.52 8.31 5.02
C THR A 10 3.91 8.79 3.62
N TYR A 11 3.34 8.19 2.56
CA TYR A 11 3.63 8.53 1.15
C TYR A 11 2.63 9.54 0.57
N ARG A 12 1.56 9.88 1.30
CA ARG A 12 0.50 10.78 0.83
C ARG A 12 0.97 12.22 0.68
N GLY A 13 0.33 12.94 -0.24
CA GLY A 13 0.45 14.40 -0.36
C GLY A 13 1.71 14.90 -1.07
N LYS A 14 2.48 14.02 -1.71
CA LYS A 14 3.62 14.40 -2.57
C LYS A 14 3.16 15.22 -3.78
N LYS A 15 3.90 16.27 -4.13
CA LYS A 15 3.63 17.16 -5.28
C LYS A 15 4.90 17.38 -6.11
N PRO A 16 4.96 16.92 -7.38
CA PRO A 16 3.97 16.09 -8.06
C PRO A 16 3.89 14.67 -7.43
N PRO A 17 2.73 14.00 -7.49
CA PRO A 17 2.60 12.66 -6.96
C PRO A 17 3.40 11.66 -7.82
N ASP A 18 4.22 10.84 -7.18
CA ASP A 18 4.76 9.63 -7.79
C ASP A 18 3.79 8.45 -7.59
N ASP A 19 4.11 7.28 -8.12
CA ASP A 19 3.20 6.14 -8.05
C ASP A 19 2.96 5.65 -6.61
N ALA A 20 3.94 5.80 -5.71
CA ALA A 20 3.75 5.50 -4.29
C ALA A 20 2.73 6.45 -3.64
N ALA A 21 2.82 7.75 -3.93
CA ALA A 21 1.82 8.73 -3.49
C ALA A 21 0.43 8.44 -4.10
N ARG A 22 0.37 8.05 -5.38
CA ARG A 22 -0.89 7.67 -6.05
C ARG A 22 -1.53 6.43 -5.40
N LEU A 23 -0.75 5.40 -5.10
CA LEU A 23 -1.23 4.20 -4.41
C LEU A 23 -1.72 4.55 -3.00
N ALA A 24 -0.95 5.35 -2.25
CA ALA A 24 -1.30 5.78 -0.91
C ALA A 24 -2.59 6.60 -0.86
N ASP A 25 -2.80 7.50 -1.83
CA ASP A 25 -4.03 8.26 -1.93
C ASP A 25 -5.21 7.37 -2.34
N TRP A 26 -5.02 6.42 -3.27
CA TRP A 26 -6.07 5.45 -3.61
C TRP A 26 -6.48 4.62 -2.39
N MET A 27 -5.53 4.04 -1.65
CA MET A 27 -5.80 3.28 -0.42
C MET A 27 -6.55 4.11 0.63
N PHE A 28 -6.28 5.41 0.72
CA PHE A 28 -6.96 6.31 1.65
C PHE A 28 -8.44 6.51 1.29
N PHE A 29 -8.73 6.69 0.00
CA PHE A 29 -10.10 6.91 -0.47
C PHE A 29 -10.91 5.62 -0.62
N ASP A 30 -10.24 4.48 -0.72
CA ASP A 30 -10.87 3.17 -0.67
C ASP A 30 -11.33 2.82 0.75
N HIS A 31 -12.64 2.63 0.91
CA HIS A 31 -13.25 2.31 2.20
C HIS A 31 -13.14 0.83 2.55
N ASP A 32 -13.09 -0.03 1.55
CA ASP A 32 -13.05 -1.49 1.69
C ASP A 32 -11.63 -2.03 1.81
N PHE A 33 -10.62 -1.18 1.56
CA PHE A 33 -9.21 -1.53 1.74
C PHE A 33 -8.96 -2.10 3.16
N PRO A 34 -8.22 -3.22 3.31
CA PRO A 34 -7.96 -3.87 4.60
C PRO A 34 -6.97 -3.06 5.48
N LYS A 35 -7.45 -1.95 6.06
CA LYS A 35 -6.66 -0.93 6.79
C LYS A 35 -5.92 -1.46 8.02
N HIS A 36 -6.36 -2.59 8.56
CA HIS A 36 -5.80 -3.20 9.76
C HIS A 36 -4.88 -4.39 9.45
N SER A 37 -4.80 -4.82 8.19
CA SER A 37 -4.00 -5.98 7.82
C SER A 37 -2.49 -5.72 7.91
N THR A 38 -1.79 -6.74 8.39
CA THR A 38 -0.33 -6.88 8.36
C THR A 38 0.09 -8.10 7.54
N ALA A 39 -0.83 -8.75 6.84
CA ALA A 39 -0.59 -9.98 6.09
C ALA A 39 -0.42 -9.66 4.60
N TYR A 40 0.70 -10.12 4.01
CA TYR A 40 1.00 -9.92 2.59
C TYR A 40 -0.12 -10.48 1.71
N ASP A 41 -0.51 -11.74 1.95
CA ASP A 41 -1.50 -12.46 1.14
C ASP A 41 -2.86 -11.77 1.11
N GLU A 42 -3.32 -11.20 2.23
CA GLU A 42 -4.61 -10.50 2.29
C GLU A 42 -4.61 -9.23 1.45
N ILE A 43 -3.53 -8.44 1.51
CA ILE A 43 -3.41 -7.18 0.76
C ILE A 43 -3.13 -7.47 -0.72
N SER A 44 -2.29 -8.46 -1.01
CA SER A 44 -1.99 -8.91 -2.37
C SER A 44 -3.26 -9.36 -3.08
N ALA A 45 -4.03 -10.26 -2.47
CA ALA A 45 -5.31 -10.71 -3.01
C ALA A 45 -6.29 -9.54 -3.24
N TYR A 46 -6.37 -8.58 -2.30
CA TYR A 46 -7.21 -7.40 -2.47
C TYR A 46 -6.79 -6.56 -3.69
N LEU A 47 -5.49 -6.33 -3.87
CA LEU A 47 -4.95 -5.54 -4.99
C LEU A 47 -5.07 -6.26 -6.33
N GLU A 48 -4.99 -7.59 -6.38
CA GLU A 48 -5.24 -8.36 -7.60
C GLU A 48 -6.67 -8.15 -8.12
N TRP A 49 -7.66 -8.08 -7.22
CA TRP A 49 -9.06 -7.84 -7.58
C TRP A 49 -9.40 -6.37 -7.81
N ASN A 50 -8.73 -5.44 -7.13
CA ASN A 50 -9.09 -4.02 -7.09
C ASN A 50 -7.99 -3.09 -7.62
N SER A 51 -7.11 -3.59 -8.49
CA SER A 51 -5.89 -2.87 -8.91
C SER A 51 -6.19 -1.43 -9.40
N PRO A 52 -5.62 -0.39 -8.75
CA PRO A 52 -5.92 0.99 -9.09
C PRO A 52 -5.27 1.49 -10.37
N PHE A 53 -4.20 0.82 -10.81
CA PHE A 53 -3.46 1.13 -12.02
C PHE A 53 -2.51 -0.02 -12.39
N ALA A 54 -2.07 -0.07 -13.64
CA ALA A 54 -1.34 -1.21 -14.22
C ALA A 54 -0.10 -1.67 -13.42
N THR A 55 0.61 -0.75 -12.77
CA THR A 55 1.85 -1.01 -12.02
C THR A 55 1.65 -1.17 -10.51
N ALA A 56 0.41 -1.19 -10.02
CA ALA A 56 0.12 -1.17 -8.59
C ALA A 56 0.63 -2.42 -7.85
N LEU A 57 0.52 -3.61 -8.45
CA LEU A 57 0.98 -4.86 -7.85
C LEU A 57 2.50 -4.91 -7.72
N SER A 58 3.24 -4.59 -8.79
CA SER A 58 4.71 -4.54 -8.74
C SER A 58 5.21 -3.49 -7.75
N LEU A 59 4.55 -2.33 -7.71
CA LEU A 59 4.88 -1.28 -6.73
C LEU A 59 4.55 -1.72 -5.29
N PHE A 60 3.45 -2.44 -5.10
CA PHE A 60 3.10 -3.01 -3.80
C PHE A 60 4.19 -3.97 -3.31
N ASP A 61 4.69 -4.87 -4.16
CA ASP A 61 5.77 -5.79 -3.81
C ASP A 61 7.04 -5.05 -3.35
N GLU A 62 7.43 -4.00 -4.08
CA GLU A 62 8.57 -3.15 -3.71
C GLU A 62 8.36 -2.45 -2.36
N LEU A 63 7.18 -1.87 -2.15
CA LEU A 63 6.83 -1.17 -0.91
C LEU A 63 6.65 -2.12 0.27
N TRP A 64 6.25 -3.37 0.02
CA TRP A 64 6.15 -4.41 1.04
C TRP A 64 7.52 -4.72 1.64
N VAL A 65 8.54 -4.92 0.80
CA VAL A 65 9.92 -5.14 1.28
C VAL A 65 10.40 -3.98 2.16
N VAL A 66 10.06 -2.74 1.80
CA VAL A 66 10.39 -1.56 2.61
C VAL A 66 9.65 -1.56 3.94
N TYR A 67 8.37 -1.95 3.94
CA TYR A 67 7.55 -2.09 5.14
C TYR A 67 8.11 -3.15 6.11
N GLU A 68 8.45 -4.35 5.60
CA GLU A 68 9.01 -5.44 6.40
C GLU A 68 10.33 -5.03 7.06
N ASN A 69 11.26 -4.46 6.27
CA ASN A 69 12.54 -3.95 6.77
C ASN A 69 12.40 -2.88 7.85
N LYS A 70 11.28 -2.16 7.90
CA LYS A 70 11.06 -1.07 8.84
C LYS A 70 10.39 -1.50 10.15
N TYR A 71 9.57 -2.56 10.11
CA TYR A 71 8.69 -2.90 11.24
C TYR A 71 8.70 -4.37 11.67
N LEU A 72 9.25 -5.28 10.86
CA LEU A 72 9.25 -6.72 11.13
C LEU A 72 10.66 -7.32 11.25
N LEU A 73 11.68 -6.58 10.81
CA LEU A 73 13.11 -6.82 11.09
C LEU A 73 13.63 -5.79 12.10
#